data_AF-A0A6J8AAD0-F1
#
_entry.id   AF-A0A6J8AAD0-F1
#
_cell.length_a   1.000
_cell.length_b   1.000
_cell.length_c   1.000
_cell.angle_alpha   90.00
_cell.angle_beta   90.00
_cell.angle_gamma   90.00
#
_symmetry.space_group_name_H-M   'P 1'
#
loop_
_entity.id
_entity.type
_entity.pdbx_description
1 polymer ?
#
loop_
_entity_poly.entity_id
_entity_poly.type
_entity_poly.pdbx_seq_one_letter_code
_entity_poly.pdbx_strand_id
1 'polypeptide(L)'
;MEIQLRVVKTQGSEIWIQVDMTEISIVKEIYLYLIVNTEKGGNHTIYASNFSGGWENGTVLYSNESLSSVINVNAVFRYLIYVNIPDENSSFEVCEIGIVGCPPAYYGPICTKTCPVNCSGPCDLETGNCIFGCSNGWIGDKCELGEKNAYSFLRNIRACLR
;
A
#
# COMPACT_ATOMS: atom_id res chain seq x y z
N MET A 1 -0.05 -7.44 -10.11
CA MET A 1 -1.18 -6.52 -10.32
C MET A 1 -0.80 -5.61 -11.47
N GLU A 2 -1.60 -5.59 -12.54
CA GLU A 2 -1.32 -4.74 -13.69
C GLU A 2 -1.89 -3.35 -13.39
N ILE A 3 -1.01 -2.45 -12.93
CA ILE A 3 -1.40 -1.08 -12.57
C ILE A 3 -1.69 -0.34 -13.87
N GLN A 4 -2.95 0.07 -14.07
CA GLN A 4 -3.34 0.90 -15.20
C GLN A 4 -2.84 2.33 -14.94
N LEU A 5 -1.67 2.66 -15.50
CA LEU A 5 -1.15 4.02 -15.50
C LEU A 5 -2.09 4.90 -16.35
N ARG A 6 -2.92 5.71 -15.69
CA ARG A 6 -3.71 6.73 -16.38
C ARG A 6 -2.88 8.02 -16.48
N VAL A 7 -2.49 8.33 -17.71
CA VAL A 7 -1.55 9.41 -18.06
C VAL A 7 -2.07 10.80 -17.64
N VAL A 8 -1.11 11.60 -17.15
CA VAL A 8 -1.00 13.07 -17.02
C VAL A 8 -2.29 13.87 -17.27
N LYS A 9 -2.77 14.55 -16.22
CA LYS A 9 -3.73 15.65 -16.39
C LYS A 9 -3.00 16.97 -16.21
N THR A 10 -3.05 17.82 -17.23
CA THR A 10 -2.54 19.19 -17.18
C THR A 10 -3.68 20.13 -16.79
N GLN A 11 -3.50 20.90 -15.73
CA GLN A 11 -4.38 22.02 -15.40
C GLN A 11 -3.51 23.27 -15.24
N GLY A 12 -3.47 24.12 -16.26
CA GLY A 12 -2.56 25.28 -16.27
C GLY A 12 -1.09 24.87 -16.39
N SER A 13 -0.23 25.39 -15.50
CA SER A 13 1.21 25.08 -15.42
C SER A 13 1.54 23.87 -14.53
N GLU A 14 0.55 23.27 -13.89
CA GLU A 14 0.74 22.14 -12.98
C GLU A 14 0.72 20.81 -13.74
N ILE A 15 1.77 20.01 -13.54
CA ILE A 15 1.89 18.66 -14.09
C ILE A 15 1.76 17.67 -12.93
N TRP A 16 0.70 16.85 -12.97
CA TRP A 16 0.50 15.78 -12.01
C TRP A 16 0.08 14.49 -12.70
N ILE A 17 0.43 13.39 -12.05
CA ILE A 17 0.16 12.02 -12.49
C ILE A 17 -0.75 11.39 -11.47
N GLN A 18 -1.81 10.73 -11.92
CA GLN A 18 -2.67 9.94 -11.05
C GLN A 18 -2.69 8.50 -11.50
N VAL A 19 -2.36 7.62 -10.57
CA VAL A 19 -2.38 6.17 -10.74
C VAL A 19 -3.65 5.63 -10.11
N ASP A 20 -4.50 4.94 -10.88
CA ASP A 20 -5.69 4.26 -10.37
C ASP A 20 -5.35 2.78 -10.13
N MET A 21 -5.35 2.35 -8.87
CA MET A 21 -5.14 0.95 -8.50
C MET A 21 -6.38 0.09 -8.76
N THR A 22 -7.43 0.63 -9.41
CA THR A 22 -8.74 0.00 -9.71
C THR A 22 -9.62 -0.22 -8.48
N GLU A 23 -9.03 -0.56 -7.34
CA GLU A 23 -9.70 -0.73 -6.06
C GLU A 23 -8.88 -0.16 -4.89
N ILE A 24 -9.54 0.01 -3.74
CA ILE A 24 -8.87 0.44 -2.51
C ILE A 24 -7.88 -0.64 -2.11
N SER A 25 -6.62 -0.25 -1.97
CA SER A 25 -5.50 -1.13 -1.66
C SER A 25 -4.74 -0.64 -0.43
N ILE A 26 -4.18 -1.59 0.31
CA ILE A 26 -3.21 -1.33 1.36
C ILE A 26 -1.85 -1.22 0.70
N VAL A 27 -1.21 -0.06 0.81
CA VAL A 27 0.08 0.25 0.19
C VAL A 27 1.14 0.36 1.27
N LYS A 28 2.28 -0.29 1.04
CA LYS A 28 3.44 -0.34 1.93
C LYS A 28 4.64 0.43 1.40
N GLU A 29 4.85 0.40 0.10
CA GLU A 29 6.01 1.05 -0.50
C GLU A 29 5.63 1.66 -1.84
N ILE A 30 6.27 2.79 -2.13
CA ILE A 30 6.17 3.48 -3.41
C ILE A 30 7.58 3.70 -3.94
N TYR A 31 7.78 3.37 -5.20
CA TYR A 31 9.00 3.53 -5.96
C TYR A 31 8.77 4.62 -7.00
N LEU A 32 9.59 5.65 -7.00
CA LEU A 32 9.58 6.66 -8.04
C LEU A 32 10.89 6.59 -8.81
N TYR A 33 10.80 6.24 -10.10
CA TYR A 33 11.92 6.29 -11.02
C TYR A 33 11.77 7.51 -11.92
N LEU A 34 12.63 8.51 -11.70
CA LEU A 34 12.64 9.78 -12.42
C LEU A 34 13.95 9.94 -13.19
N ILE A 35 13.88 10.52 -14.39
CA ILE A 35 15.04 11.10 -15.07
C ILE A 35 15.06 12.59 -14.76
N VAL A 36 16.12 13.03 -14.09
CA VAL A 36 16.35 14.43 -13.75
C VAL A 36 17.20 15.07 -14.85
N ASN A 37 16.62 16.03 -15.57
CA ASN A 37 17.32 16.71 -16.67
C ASN A 37 18.08 17.96 -16.19
N THR A 38 17.81 18.43 -14.97
CA THR A 38 18.38 19.66 -14.39
C THR A 38 18.71 19.48 -12.92
N GLU A 39 19.89 19.94 -12.47
CA GLU A 39 20.43 19.69 -11.12
C GLU A 39 19.60 20.24 -9.95
N LYS A 40 18.69 21.20 -10.21
CA LYS A 40 17.72 21.68 -9.22
C LYS A 40 16.39 20.94 -9.42
N GLY A 41 16.07 20.05 -8.48
CA GLY A 41 14.76 19.39 -8.40
C GLY A 41 13.76 20.26 -7.64
N GLY A 42 12.55 20.40 -8.17
CA GLY A 42 11.42 20.99 -7.44
C GLY A 42 10.94 20.09 -6.30
N ASN A 43 9.99 20.57 -5.49
CA ASN A 43 9.45 19.76 -4.39
C ASN A 43 8.54 18.63 -4.93
N HIS A 44 8.93 17.39 -4.64
CA HIS A 44 8.23 16.19 -5.08
C HIS A 44 7.24 15.76 -4.02
N THR A 45 5.95 15.77 -4.35
CA THR A 45 4.89 15.44 -3.40
C THR A 45 4.02 14.29 -3.91
N ILE A 46 3.73 13.33 -3.03
CA ILE A 46 2.84 12.20 -3.29
C ILE A 46 1.62 12.32 -2.39
N TYR A 47 0.46 12.16 -2.98
CA TYR A 47 -0.83 12.15 -2.30
C TYR A 47 -1.54 10.81 -2.46
N ALA A 48 -2.31 10.45 -1.44
CA ALA A 48 -3.29 9.37 -1.45
C ALA A 48 -4.71 9.94 -1.56
N SER A 49 -5.57 9.29 -2.35
CA SER A 49 -7.00 9.62 -2.41
C SER A 49 -7.89 8.40 -2.63
N ASN A 50 -9.14 8.48 -2.19
CA ASN A 50 -10.20 7.51 -2.50
C ASN A 50 -11.11 7.97 -3.64
N PHE A 51 -10.91 9.19 -4.15
CA PHE A 51 -11.76 9.80 -5.16
C PHE A 51 -10.99 10.06 -6.45
N SER A 52 -11.64 9.83 -7.59
CA SER A 52 -11.12 10.23 -8.90
C SER A 52 -11.20 11.76 -9.01
N GLY A 53 -10.11 12.45 -8.69
CA GLY A 53 -10.03 13.91 -8.69
C GLY A 53 -8.59 14.41 -8.78
N GLY A 54 -8.38 15.73 -8.61
CA GLY A 54 -7.05 16.32 -8.51
C GLY A 54 -6.37 16.04 -7.16
N TRP A 55 -5.15 16.55 -7.02
CA TRP A 55 -4.34 16.42 -5.80
C TRP A 55 -4.91 17.22 -4.60
N GLU A 56 -5.75 18.21 -4.84
CA GLU A 56 -6.34 19.13 -3.84
C GLU A 56 -7.07 18.43 -2.69
N ASN A 57 -7.71 17.29 -2.97
CA ASN A 57 -8.45 16.49 -1.99
C ASN A 57 -7.64 15.30 -1.46
N GLY A 58 -6.37 15.21 -1.83
CA GLY A 58 -5.47 14.13 -1.44
C GLY A 58 -4.87 14.34 -0.07
N THR A 59 -4.57 13.25 0.63
CA THR A 59 -3.74 13.26 1.85
C THR A 59 -2.28 13.11 1.46
N VAL A 60 -1.40 14.00 1.94
CA VAL A 60 0.04 13.93 1.67
C VAL A 60 0.65 12.67 2.31
N LEU A 61 1.30 11.84 1.50
CA LEU A 61 2.09 10.68 1.93
C LEU A 61 3.59 11.00 2.02
N TYR A 62 4.07 11.87 1.12
CA TYR A 62 5.48 12.24 1.02
C TYR A 62 5.60 13.65 0.43
N SER A 63 6.54 14.44 0.90
CA SER A 63 6.90 15.75 0.34
C SER A 63 8.37 16.04 0.66
N ASN A 64 9.22 16.14 -0.37
CA ASN A 64 10.63 16.48 -0.20
C ASN A 64 11.25 16.98 -1.51
N GLU A 65 12.31 17.79 -1.40
CA GLU A 65 13.11 18.29 -2.52
C GLU A 65 14.03 17.20 -3.10
N SER A 66 14.48 16.26 -2.27
CA SER A 66 15.25 15.09 -2.72
C SER A 66 14.34 13.88 -2.86
N LEU A 67 14.43 13.18 -3.99
CA LEU A 67 13.71 11.92 -4.15
C LEU A 67 14.45 10.79 -3.42
N SER A 68 13.79 10.18 -2.44
CA SER A 68 14.16 8.82 -2.03
C SER A 68 13.71 7.84 -3.11
N SER A 69 14.55 6.87 -3.46
CA SER A 69 14.18 5.81 -4.42
C SER A 69 13.07 4.90 -3.90
N VAL A 70 12.91 4.82 -2.56
CA VAL A 70 11.87 4.04 -1.88
C VAL A 70 11.20 4.90 -0.81
N ILE A 71 9.87 4.96 -0.86
CA ILE A 71 9.04 5.70 0.07
C ILE A 71 8.18 4.69 0.82
N ASN A 72 8.54 4.43 2.08
CA ASN A 72 7.79 3.54 2.95
C ASN A 72 6.52 4.25 3.43
N VAL A 73 5.38 3.65 3.18
CA VAL A 73 4.06 4.13 3.59
C VAL A 73 3.32 3.00 4.31
N ASN A 74 2.26 3.35 5.03
CA ASN A 74 1.33 2.35 5.54
C ASN A 74 -0.06 2.97 5.44
N ALA A 75 -0.59 2.99 4.22
CA ALA A 75 -1.77 3.76 3.87
C ALA A 75 -2.76 2.93 3.07
N VAL A 76 -4.04 3.28 3.19
CA VAL A 76 -5.14 2.59 2.50
C VAL A 76 -5.84 3.60 1.60
N PHE A 77 -5.71 3.42 0.28
CA PHE A 77 -6.27 4.33 -0.70
C PHE A 77 -6.46 3.66 -2.07
N ARG A 78 -7.10 4.33 -3.02
CA ARG A 78 -7.27 3.84 -4.41
C ARG A 78 -6.41 4.58 -5.43
N TYR A 79 -6.25 5.88 -5.27
CA TYR A 79 -5.53 6.74 -6.21
C TYR A 79 -4.25 7.26 -5.57
N LEU A 80 -3.11 6.99 -6.22
CA LEU A 80 -1.85 7.67 -5.94
C LEU A 80 -1.76 8.89 -6.85
N ILE A 81 -1.40 10.05 -6.32
CA ILE A 81 -1.22 11.26 -7.12
C ILE A 81 0.18 11.80 -6.87
N TYR A 82 0.99 11.88 -7.91
CA TYR A 82 2.31 12.49 -7.87
C TYR A 82 2.25 13.89 -8.47
N VAL A 83 2.76 14.86 -7.73
CA VAL A 83 2.81 16.27 -8.11
C VAL A 83 4.25 16.74 -7.99
N ASN A 84 4.73 17.44 -9.02
CA ASN A 84 5.92 18.24 -8.89
C ASN A 84 5.59 19.68 -9.28
N ILE A 85 6.05 20.61 -8.45
CA ILE A 85 5.98 22.04 -8.74
C ILE A 85 7.41 22.43 -9.16
N PRO A 86 7.68 22.54 -10.48
CA PRO A 86 9.02 22.86 -10.94
C PRO A 86 9.39 24.30 -10.57
N ASP A 87 10.61 24.49 -10.08
CA ASP A 87 11.25 25.81 -10.04
C ASP A 87 11.51 26.33 -11.46
N GLU A 88 11.64 27.65 -11.63
CA GLU A 88 12.02 28.27 -12.90
C GLU A 88 13.31 27.63 -13.45
N ASN A 89 13.18 26.91 -14.57
CA ASN A 89 14.21 26.12 -15.27
C ASN A 89 14.45 24.68 -14.77
N SER A 90 13.59 24.11 -13.94
CA SER A 90 13.67 22.67 -13.62
C SER A 90 12.81 21.83 -14.57
N SER A 91 13.36 20.71 -15.02
CA SER A 91 12.61 19.71 -15.80
C SER A 91 12.99 18.29 -15.37
N PHE A 92 11.98 17.44 -15.27
CA PHE A 92 12.12 16.03 -14.91
C PHE A 92 11.14 15.21 -15.74
N GLU A 93 11.46 13.94 -15.94
CA GLU A 93 10.61 12.96 -16.61
C GLU A 93 10.30 11.83 -15.64
N VAL A 94 9.03 11.44 -15.56
CA VAL A 94 8.61 10.28 -14.77
C VAL A 94 8.69 9.05 -15.67
N CYS A 95 9.61 8.15 -15.35
CA CYS A 95 9.78 6.91 -16.11
C CYS A 95 8.88 5.81 -15.58
N GLU A 96 8.83 5.63 -14.25
CA GLU A 96 8.04 4.58 -13.62
C GLU A 96 7.58 5.01 -12.22
N ILE A 97 6.34 4.66 -11.89
CA ILE A 97 5.82 4.69 -10.53
C ILE A 97 5.48 3.25 -10.14
N GLY A 98 6.30 2.66 -9.28
CA GLY A 98 6.07 1.35 -8.71
C GLY A 98 5.29 1.46 -7.40
N ILE A 99 4.31 0.59 -7.20
CA ILE A 99 3.50 0.54 -5.98
C ILE A 99 3.53 -0.89 -5.45
N VAL A 100 3.94 -1.05 -4.19
CA VAL A 100 3.87 -2.33 -3.49
C VAL A 100 2.71 -2.28 -2.50
N GLY A 101 1.72 -3.12 -2.77
CA GLY A 101 0.49 -3.21 -1.99
C GLY A 101 -0.44 -4.28 -2.55
N CYS A 102 -1.49 -4.61 -1.81
CA CYS A 102 -2.58 -5.45 -2.28
C CYS A 102 -3.93 -4.92 -1.82
N PRO A 103 -5.02 -5.31 -2.51
CA PRO A 103 -6.35 -5.13 -1.96
C PRO A 103 -6.48 -5.84 -0.61
N PRO A 104 -7.30 -5.33 0.33
CA PRO A 104 -7.35 -5.79 1.72
C PRO A 104 -7.55 -7.29 1.94
N ALA A 105 -8.14 -7.99 0.97
CA ALA A 105 -8.43 -9.42 1.04
C ALA A 105 -7.32 -10.32 0.48
N TYR A 106 -6.21 -9.75 -0.02
CA TYR A 106 -5.15 -10.49 -0.70
C TYR A 106 -3.76 -10.14 -0.15
N TYR A 107 -2.84 -11.08 -0.32
CA TYR A 107 -1.44 -10.95 0.07
C TYR A 107 -0.52 -11.72 -0.88
N GLY A 108 0.79 -11.58 -0.65
CA GLY A 108 1.87 -12.16 -1.42
C GLY A 108 2.38 -11.23 -2.52
N PRO A 109 3.48 -11.59 -3.19
CA PRO A 109 4.24 -10.70 -4.07
C PRO A 109 3.44 -10.20 -5.29
N ILE A 110 2.37 -10.89 -5.66
CA ILE A 110 1.49 -10.54 -6.78
C ILE A 110 0.01 -10.51 -6.39
N CYS A 111 -0.32 -10.49 -5.09
CA CYS A 111 -1.68 -10.41 -4.56
C CYS A 111 -2.64 -11.53 -5.02
N THR A 112 -2.13 -12.74 -5.21
CA THR A 112 -2.94 -13.89 -5.64
C THR A 112 -3.39 -14.79 -4.49
N LYS A 113 -2.81 -14.63 -3.30
CA LYS A 113 -3.21 -15.41 -2.12
C LYS A 113 -4.28 -14.65 -1.37
N THR A 114 -5.40 -15.30 -1.06
CA THR A 114 -6.47 -14.70 -0.25
C THR A 114 -6.12 -14.74 1.23
N CYS A 115 -6.39 -13.65 1.95
CA CYS A 115 -6.28 -13.64 3.40
C CYS A 115 -7.11 -14.76 4.02
N PRO A 116 -6.66 -15.34 5.16
CA PRO A 116 -7.45 -16.34 5.87
C PRO A 116 -8.84 -15.82 6.23
N VAL A 117 -9.86 -16.66 6.02
CA VAL A 117 -11.28 -16.29 6.17
C VAL A 117 -11.63 -15.85 7.59
N ASN A 118 -10.90 -16.35 8.58
CA ASN A 118 -11.17 -16.09 9.99
C ASN A 118 -10.33 -14.95 10.58
N CYS A 119 -9.60 -14.19 9.76
CA CYS A 119 -8.94 -12.96 10.22
C CYS A 119 -9.98 -11.91 10.63
N SER A 120 -9.70 -11.18 11.71
CA SER A 120 -10.49 -10.01 12.12
C SER A 120 -10.08 -8.76 11.34
N GLY A 121 -10.16 -8.78 10.01
CA GLY A 121 -9.72 -7.69 9.13
C GLY A 121 -8.67 -8.15 8.10
N PRO A 122 -7.86 -7.23 7.55
CA PRO A 122 -6.84 -7.58 6.57
C PRO A 122 -5.72 -8.41 7.20
N CYS A 123 -5.08 -9.22 6.38
CA CYS A 123 -3.85 -9.92 6.73
C CYS A 123 -2.62 -9.12 6.29
N ASP A 124 -1.49 -9.45 6.88
CA ASP A 124 -0.20 -8.91 6.50
C ASP A 124 0.14 -9.28 5.05
N LEU A 125 0.62 -8.30 4.29
CA LEU A 125 0.78 -8.40 2.85
C LEU A 125 1.88 -9.38 2.42
N GLU A 126 2.84 -9.68 3.30
CA GLU A 126 3.95 -10.59 2.99
C GLU A 126 3.70 -11.98 3.57
N THR A 127 3.39 -12.04 4.86
CA THR A 127 3.28 -13.28 5.62
C THR A 127 1.89 -13.91 5.49
N GLY A 128 0.85 -13.11 5.27
CA GLY A 128 -0.55 -13.53 5.31
C GLY A 128 -1.09 -13.73 6.73
N ASN A 129 -0.36 -13.30 7.76
CA ASN A 129 -0.80 -13.39 9.15
C ASN A 129 -1.87 -12.34 9.46
N CYS A 130 -2.85 -12.68 10.30
CA CYS A 130 -3.94 -11.77 10.61
C CYS A 130 -3.45 -10.62 11.52
N ILE A 131 -3.50 -9.38 11.03
CA ILE A 131 -2.95 -8.20 11.73
C ILE A 131 -3.70 -7.91 13.04
N PHE A 132 -5.02 -8.14 13.04
CA PHE A 132 -5.90 -7.87 14.17
C PHE A 132 -6.33 -9.15 14.90
N GLY A 133 -5.59 -10.25 14.69
CA GLY A 133 -5.91 -11.55 15.27
C GLY A 133 -7.14 -12.22 14.63
N CYS A 134 -7.71 -13.16 15.38
CA CYS A 134 -8.72 -14.09 14.87
C CYS A 134 -10.14 -13.73 15.31
N SER A 135 -11.09 -14.13 14.46
CA SER A 135 -12.50 -14.18 14.83
C SER A 135 -12.72 -15.19 15.97
N ASN A 136 -13.75 -14.95 16.78
CA ASN A 136 -14.08 -15.80 17.94
C ASN A 136 -14.09 -17.29 17.56
N GLY A 137 -13.41 -18.12 18.35
CA GLY A 137 -13.34 -19.56 18.10
C GLY A 137 -12.23 -19.99 17.17
N TRP A 138 -11.30 -19.10 16.77
CA TRP A 138 -10.14 -19.41 15.95
C TRP A 138 -8.84 -18.90 16.58
N ILE A 139 -7.75 -19.64 16.36
CA ILE A 139 -6.41 -19.32 16.86
C ILE A 139 -5.35 -19.64 15.79
N GLY A 140 -4.11 -19.24 16.08
CA GLY A 140 -2.97 -19.32 15.16
C GLY A 140 -2.76 -18.01 14.43
N ASP A 141 -1.57 -17.80 13.86
CA ASP A 141 -1.23 -16.54 13.19
C ASP A 141 -2.09 -16.30 11.93
N LYS A 142 -2.66 -17.36 11.35
CA LYS A 142 -3.54 -17.32 10.18
C LYS A 142 -4.96 -17.78 10.50
N CYS A 143 -5.32 -17.91 11.77
CA CYS A 143 -6.67 -18.30 12.20
C CYS A 143 -7.18 -19.59 11.51
N GLU A 144 -6.27 -20.54 11.31
CA GLU A 144 -6.50 -21.81 10.65
C GLU A 144 -6.96 -22.91 11.61
N LEU A 145 -6.82 -22.69 12.92
CA LEU A 145 -7.19 -23.64 13.96
C LEU A 145 -8.45 -23.19 14.70
N GLY A 146 -9.54 -23.93 14.56
CA GLY A 146 -10.70 -23.73 15.42
C GLY A 146 -10.37 -24.09 16.87
N GLU A 147 -10.81 -23.31 17.85
CA GLU A 147 -10.56 -23.52 19.29
C GLU A 147 -10.95 -24.94 19.75
N LYS A 148 -12.04 -25.51 19.20
CA LYS A 148 -12.44 -26.90 19.45
C LYS A 148 -11.37 -27.93 19.06
N ASN A 149 -10.58 -27.64 18.03
CA ASN A 149 -9.49 -28.49 17.55
C ASN A 149 -8.20 -28.26 18.36
N ALA A 150 -7.96 -27.04 18.85
CA ALA A 150 -6.81 -26.73 19.71
C ALA A 150 -6.88 -27.42 21.09
N TYR A 151 -8.06 -27.45 21.71
CA TYR A 151 -8.25 -28.16 22.98
C TYR A 151 -8.19 -29.69 22.85
N SER A 152 -8.28 -30.25 21.64
CA SER A 152 -8.07 -31.68 21.40
C SER A 152 -6.59 -32.08 21.48
N PHE A 153 -5.67 -31.18 21.12
CA PHE A 153 -4.22 -31.34 21.28
C PHE A 153 -3.77 -31.17 22.74
N LEU A 154 -4.44 -30.29 23.50
CA LEU A 154 -4.14 -30.05 24.92
C LEU A 154 -4.63 -31.17 25.85
N ARG A 155 -5.44 -32.13 25.39
CA ARG A 155 -5.80 -33.31 26.21
C ARG A 155 -4.63 -34.24 26.55
N ASN A 156 -3.48 -34.09 25.89
CA ASN A 156 -2.26 -34.84 26.21
C ASN A 156 -1.29 -34.11 27.15
N ILE A 157 -1.56 -32.87 27.53
CA ILE A 157 -0.81 -32.20 28.61
C ILE A 157 -1.60 -32.43 29.90
N ARG A 158 -1.27 -33.52 30.61
CA ARG A 158 -1.67 -33.68 32.01
C ARG A 158 -1.12 -32.47 32.78
N ALA A 159 -2.00 -31.53 33.11
CA ALA A 159 -1.71 -30.53 34.11
C ALA A 159 -1.33 -31.24 35.41
N CYS A 160 -0.14 -30.96 35.95
CA CYS A 160 0.12 -31.21 37.37
C CYS A 160 -0.78 -30.25 38.14
N LEU A 161 -1.90 -30.76 38.66
CA LEU A 161 -2.63 -30.09 39.73
C LEU A 161 -1.76 -30.16 40.98
N ARG A 162 -1.36 -29.00 41.50
CA ARG A 162 -1.06 -28.81 42.92
C ARG A 162 -2.31 -28.25 43.58
#